data_AF-A0A6M0B017-F1
#
_entry.id   AF-A0A6M0B017-F1
#
_cell.length_a   1.000
_cell.length_b   1.000
_cell.length_c   1.000
_cell.angle_alpha   90.00
_cell.angle_beta   90.00
_cell.angle_gamma   90.00
#
_symmetry.space_group_name_H-M   'P 1'
#
loop_
_entity.id
_entity.type
_entity.pdbx_description
1 polymer ?
#
loop_
_entity_poly.entity_id
_entity_poly.type
_entity_poly.pdbx_seq_one_letter_code
_entity_poly.pdbx_strand_id
1 'polypeptide(L)'
;TISFIEGFGLAAETLTGNFVGRGKRDRLPSLVGVTVGTGVLFALIFAGISIGFPHTVFIILTNHLEIIYEIKIYVFWLLPLLIFNAIAFMFDGYFIGLNNTAVIRNSALIGLFFGFIPFSILAWFHQDNHILWLSVVILMIVRTIYINIIFLKKMLQIR
;
A
#
# COMPACT_ATOMS: atom_id res chain seq x y z
N THR A 1 -5.46 7.92 13.42
CA THR A 1 -5.84 6.93 12.39
C THR A 1 -4.64 6.26 11.73
N ILE A 2 -3.48 6.93 11.66
CA ILE A 2 -2.20 6.37 11.16
C ILE A 2 -1.70 5.14 11.95
N SER A 3 -2.14 4.94 13.20
CA SER A 3 -1.58 3.95 14.14
C SER A 3 -1.90 2.46 13.89
N PHE A 4 -2.97 2.11 13.16
CA PHE A 4 -3.38 0.68 13.08
C PHE A 4 -2.61 -0.09 11.99
N ILE A 5 -2.46 0.50 10.80
CA ILE A 5 -1.67 -0.07 9.71
C ILE A 5 -0.17 -0.03 10.05
N GLU A 6 0.30 1.04 10.70
CA GLU A 6 1.66 1.09 11.27
C GLU A 6 1.88 -0.01 12.32
N GLY A 7 0.86 -0.34 13.13
CA GLY A 7 0.92 -1.45 14.06
C GLY A 7 1.16 -2.80 13.38
N PHE A 8 0.50 -3.07 12.24
CA PHE A 8 0.77 -4.28 11.46
C PHE A 8 2.13 -4.26 10.77
N GLY A 9 2.57 -3.11 10.25
CA GLY A 9 3.91 -2.93 9.69
C GLY A 9 5.01 -3.21 10.73
N LEU A 10 4.85 -2.69 11.95
CA LEU A 10 5.75 -2.91 13.08
C LEU A 10 5.74 -4.37 13.55
N ALA A 11 4.58 -5.02 13.55
CA ALA A 11 4.48 -6.45 13.84
C ALA A 11 5.22 -7.28 12.80
N ALA A 12 5.07 -6.95 11.50
CA ALA A 12 5.79 -7.60 10.42
C ALA A 12 7.30 -7.39 10.54
N GLU A 13 7.75 -6.18 10.88
CA GLU A 13 9.15 -5.84 11.15
C GLU A 13 9.72 -6.66 12.30
N THR A 14 9.04 -6.64 13.45
CA THR A 14 9.48 -7.34 14.68
C THR A 14 9.56 -8.85 14.47
N LEU A 15 8.53 -9.46 13.85
CA LEU A 15 8.50 -10.89 13.57
C LEU A 15 9.57 -11.29 12.55
N THR A 16 9.79 -10.46 11.52
CA THR A 16 10.84 -10.69 10.53
C THR A 16 12.22 -10.64 11.18
N GLY A 17 12.51 -9.60 11.97
CA GLY A 17 13.77 -9.46 12.71
C GLY A 17 14.02 -10.64 13.66
N ASN A 18 12.99 -11.11 14.37
CA ASN A 18 13.09 -12.26 15.27
C ASN A 18 13.39 -13.56 14.52
N PHE A 19 12.74 -13.84 13.39
CA PHE A 19 13.04 -15.03 12.58
C PHE A 19 14.45 -15.00 12.00
N VAL A 20 14.90 -13.83 11.53
CA VAL A 20 16.26 -13.64 11.03
C VAL A 20 17.28 -13.85 12.14
N GLY A 21 17.06 -13.26 13.32
CA GLY A 21 17.93 -13.39 14.48
C GLY A 21 18.05 -14.82 15.01
N ARG A 22 17.00 -15.64 14.84
CA ARG A 22 17.01 -17.08 15.20
C ARG A 22 17.47 -18.01 14.08
N GLY A 23 17.91 -17.49 12.94
CA GLY A 23 18.33 -18.28 11.77
C GLY A 23 17.19 -19.02 11.05
N LYS A 24 15.91 -18.78 11.41
CA LYS A 24 14.73 -19.46 10.86
C LYS A 24 14.18 -18.75 9.62
N ARG A 25 15.02 -18.61 8.59
CA ARG A 25 14.66 -17.92 7.34
C ARG A 25 13.61 -18.68 6.51
N ASP A 26 13.43 -19.96 6.76
CA ASP A 26 12.40 -20.83 6.19
C ASP A 26 10.96 -20.34 6.47
N ARG A 27 10.74 -19.62 7.58
CA ARG A 27 9.42 -19.12 7.98
C ARG A 27 9.05 -17.77 7.37
N LEU A 28 10.00 -17.07 6.76
CA LEU A 28 9.79 -15.73 6.21
C LEU A 28 8.72 -15.67 5.11
N PRO A 29 8.66 -16.59 4.13
CA PRO A 29 7.62 -16.55 3.10
C PRO A 29 6.21 -16.74 3.68
N SER A 30 6.07 -17.62 4.68
CA SER A 30 4.80 -17.85 5.37
C SER A 30 4.37 -16.61 6.15
N LEU A 31 5.30 -15.90 6.79
CA LEU A 31 5.01 -14.66 7.51
C LEU A 31 4.51 -13.57 6.55
N VAL A 32 5.16 -13.41 5.39
CA VAL A 32 4.72 -12.46 4.36
C VAL A 32 3.32 -12.80 3.85
N GLY A 33 3.04 -14.07 3.59
CA GLY A 33 1.70 -14.51 3.16
C GLY A 33 0.60 -14.16 4.15
N VAL A 34 0.84 -14.38 5.45
CA VAL A 34 -0.13 -14.06 6.51
C VAL A 34 -0.32 -12.55 6.65
N THR A 35 0.77 -11.78 6.72
CA THR A 35 0.73 -10.32 6.93
C THR A 35 0.13 -9.58 5.73
N VAL A 36 0.49 -9.97 4.51
CA VAL A 36 -0.12 -9.43 3.28
C VAL A 36 -1.60 -9.83 3.21
N GLY A 37 -1.93 -11.09 3.51
CA GLY A 37 -3.30 -11.58 3.49
C GLY A 37 -4.22 -10.84 4.46
N THR A 38 -3.77 -10.62 5.71
CA THR A 38 -4.52 -9.84 6.69
C THR A 38 -4.61 -8.37 6.29
N GLY A 39 -3.53 -7.77 5.79
CA GLY A 39 -3.52 -6.39 5.29
C GLY A 39 -4.53 -6.15 4.17
N VAL A 40 -4.56 -7.05 3.17
CA VAL A 40 -5.52 -6.97 2.05
C VAL A 40 -6.95 -7.18 2.54
N LEU A 41 -7.19 -8.10 3.46
CA LEU A 41 -8.52 -8.30 4.05
C LEU A 41 -9.04 -7.02 4.71
N PHE A 42 -8.22 -6.35 5.53
CA PHE A 42 -8.61 -5.07 6.13
C PHE A 42 -8.80 -3.97 5.08
N ALA A 43 -7.92 -3.89 4.07
CA ALA A 43 -8.09 -2.93 2.97
C ALA A 43 -9.43 -3.12 2.24
N LEU A 44 -9.83 -4.35 1.97
CA LEU A 44 -11.12 -4.68 1.35
C LEU A 44 -12.30 -4.28 2.25
N ILE A 45 -12.21 -4.53 3.56
CA ILE A 45 -13.25 -4.12 4.52
C ILE A 45 -13.39 -2.60 4.54
N PHE A 46 -12.28 -1.86 4.69
CA PHE A 46 -12.31 -0.40 4.73
C PHE A 46 -12.78 0.23 3.41
N ALA A 47 -12.31 -0.30 2.27
CA ALA A 47 -12.78 0.13 0.96
C ALA A 47 -14.27 -0.16 0.78
N GLY A 48 -14.72 -1.37 1.13
CA GLY A 48 -16.12 -1.79 1.02
C GLY A 48 -17.06 -0.94 1.88
N ILE A 49 -16.69 -0.65 3.13
CA ILE A 49 -17.44 0.24 4.00
C ILE A 49 -17.49 1.66 3.42
N SER A 50 -16.37 2.18 2.92
CA SER A 50 -16.31 3.52 2.35
C SER A 50 -17.15 3.65 1.07
N ILE A 51 -17.13 2.63 0.21
CA ILE A 51 -17.93 2.58 -1.04
C ILE A 51 -19.42 2.35 -0.75
N GLY A 52 -19.75 1.50 0.22
CA GLY A 52 -21.13 1.20 0.59
C GLY A 52 -21.82 2.33 1.37
N PHE A 53 -21.06 3.06 2.19
CA PHE A 53 -21.57 4.13 3.06
C PHE A 53 -20.76 5.43 2.96
N PRO A 54 -20.57 6.00 1.75
CA PRO A 54 -19.68 7.15 1.55
C PRO A 54 -20.12 8.36 2.37
N HIS A 55 -21.42 8.66 2.40
CA HIS A 55 -21.91 9.81 3.17
C HIS A 55 -21.62 9.67 4.68
N THR A 56 -21.91 8.50 5.26
CA THR A 56 -21.72 8.24 6.68
C THR A 56 -20.25 8.26 7.09
N VAL A 57 -19.36 7.71 6.25
CA VAL A 57 -17.93 7.68 6.53
C VAL A 57 -17.32 9.09 6.40
N PHE A 58 -17.65 9.82 5.33
CA PHE A 58 -16.99 11.08 5.03
C PHE A 58 -17.54 12.28 5.80
N ILE A 59 -18.79 12.28 6.25
CA ILE A 59 -19.32 13.36 7.10
C ILE A 59 -18.63 13.44 8.48
N ILE A 60 -18.07 12.31 8.94
CA ILE A 60 -17.26 12.28 10.16
C ILE A 60 -15.88 12.93 9.92
N LEU A 61 -15.42 12.95 8.67
CA LEU A 61 -14.11 13.49 8.27
C LEU A 61 -14.17 14.96 7.85
N THR A 62 -15.30 15.43 7.32
CA THR A 62 -15.46 16.80 6.82
C THR A 62 -16.89 17.31 6.95
N ASN A 63 -17.03 18.60 7.23
CA ASN A 63 -18.32 19.31 7.25
C ASN A 63 -18.64 20.01 5.91
N HIS A 64 -17.74 19.92 4.92
CA HIS A 64 -17.95 20.56 3.62
C HIS A 64 -18.82 19.69 2.72
N LEU A 65 -20.10 20.06 2.62
CA LEU A 65 -21.11 19.30 1.86
C LEU A 65 -20.73 19.14 0.38
N GLU A 66 -20.11 20.14 -0.24
CA GLU A 66 -19.65 20.08 -1.65
C GLU A 66 -18.71 18.88 -1.89
N ILE A 67 -17.81 18.59 -0.95
CA ILE A 67 -16.88 17.46 -1.02
C ILE A 67 -17.62 16.13 -0.85
N ILE A 68 -18.63 16.09 0.02
CA ILE A 68 -19.41 14.87 0.30
C ILE A 68 -20.25 14.47 -0.92
N TYR A 69 -20.74 15.42 -1.71
CA TYR A 69 -21.45 15.12 -2.96
C TYR A 69 -20.50 14.57 -4.03
N GLU A 70 -19.33 15.18 -4.19
CA GLU A 70 -18.28 14.76 -5.14
C GLU A 70 -17.66 13.40 -4.78
N ILE A 71 -17.58 13.05 -3.48
CA ILE A 71 -16.87 11.84 -3.01
C ILE A 71 -17.45 10.56 -3.62
N LYS A 72 -18.74 10.54 -3.93
CA LYS A 72 -19.41 9.36 -4.53
C LYS A 72 -18.82 8.98 -5.88
N ILE A 73 -18.25 9.95 -6.61
CA ILE A 73 -17.63 9.74 -7.91
C ILE A 73 -16.25 9.10 -7.73
N TYR A 74 -15.49 9.55 -6.73
CA TYR A 74 -14.09 9.15 -6.52
C TYR A 74 -13.89 8.00 -5.54
N VAL A 75 -14.89 7.63 -4.74
CA VAL A 75 -14.77 6.62 -3.68
C VAL A 75 -14.30 5.25 -4.20
N PHE A 76 -14.59 4.93 -5.47
CA PHE A 76 -14.13 3.69 -6.10
C PHE A 76 -12.61 3.61 -6.23
N TRP A 77 -11.90 4.73 -6.29
CA TRP A 77 -10.43 4.77 -6.32
C TRP A 77 -9.80 4.28 -5.01
N LEU A 78 -10.54 4.33 -3.89
CA LEU A 78 -10.06 3.80 -2.61
C LEU A 78 -9.83 2.29 -2.67
N LEU A 79 -10.56 1.55 -3.49
CA LEU A 79 -10.42 0.10 -3.59
C LEU A 79 -9.01 -0.30 -4.06
N PRO A 80 -8.56 0.04 -5.27
CA PRO A 80 -7.20 -0.30 -5.70
C PRO A 80 -6.17 0.39 -4.82
N LEU A 81 -6.39 1.64 -4.41
CA LEU A 81 -5.44 2.38 -3.59
C LEU A 81 -5.16 1.66 -2.26
N LEU A 82 -6.19 1.32 -1.49
CA LEU A 82 -6.04 0.69 -0.18
C LEU A 82 -5.42 -0.70 -0.30
N ILE A 83 -5.76 -1.47 -1.35
CA ILE A 83 -5.20 -2.81 -1.57
C ILE A 83 -3.70 -2.73 -1.84
N PHE A 84 -3.27 -1.95 -2.84
CA PHE A 84 -1.85 -1.85 -3.19
C PHE A 84 -1.04 -1.19 -2.08
N ASN A 85 -1.62 -0.20 -1.40
CA ASN A 85 -1.03 0.42 -0.24
C ASN A 85 -0.80 -0.62 0.89
N ALA A 86 -1.81 -1.41 1.25
CA ALA A 86 -1.66 -2.45 2.26
C ALA A 86 -0.56 -3.45 1.90
N ILE A 87 -0.50 -3.92 0.65
CA ILE A 87 0.57 -4.82 0.21
C ILE A 87 1.95 -4.18 0.35
N ALA A 88 2.11 -2.94 -0.15
CA ALA A 88 3.38 -2.22 -0.06
C ALA A 88 3.84 -2.02 1.40
N PHE A 89 2.92 -1.61 2.29
CA PHE A 89 3.23 -1.42 3.71
C PHE A 89 3.65 -2.71 4.43
N MET A 90 3.02 -3.85 4.13
CA MET A 90 3.41 -5.14 4.73
C MET A 90 4.81 -5.57 4.27
N PHE A 91 5.13 -5.34 2.99
CA PHE A 91 6.48 -5.56 2.50
C PHE A 91 7.49 -4.57 3.08
N ASP A 92 7.13 -3.31 3.29
CA ASP A 92 8.01 -2.32 3.91
C ASP A 92 8.42 -2.82 5.32
N GLY A 93 7.47 -3.29 6.13
CA GLY A 93 7.78 -3.92 7.42
C GLY A 93 8.71 -5.13 7.30
N TYR A 94 8.48 -6.00 6.32
CA TYR A 94 9.38 -7.13 6.03
C TYR A 94 10.81 -6.68 5.67
N PHE A 95 10.96 -5.70 4.76
CA PHE A 95 12.28 -5.23 4.33
C PHE A 95 13.00 -4.41 5.40
N ILE A 96 12.27 -3.67 6.25
CA ILE A 96 12.84 -3.03 7.44
C ILE A 96 13.35 -4.10 8.42
N GLY A 97 12.55 -5.14 8.71
CA GLY A 97 12.97 -6.24 9.60
C GLY A 97 14.16 -7.05 9.07
N LEU A 98 14.40 -7.01 7.76
CA LEU A 98 15.60 -7.57 7.12
C LEU A 98 16.81 -6.61 7.10
N ASN A 99 16.66 -5.40 7.63
CA ASN A 99 17.61 -4.30 7.51
C ASN A 99 17.99 -3.96 6.06
N ASN A 100 17.03 -4.08 5.13
CA ASN A 100 17.21 -3.79 3.70
C ASN A 100 16.26 -2.68 3.23
N THR A 101 16.47 -1.48 3.75
CA THR A 101 15.69 -0.28 3.44
C THR A 101 15.95 0.26 2.03
N ALA A 102 17.04 -0.17 1.38
CA ALA A 102 17.36 0.22 0.01
C ALA A 102 16.25 -0.20 -0.98
N VAL A 103 15.62 -1.36 -0.76
CA VAL A 103 14.50 -1.84 -1.60
C VAL A 103 13.31 -0.90 -1.51
N ILE A 104 12.96 -0.47 -0.29
CA ILE A 104 11.82 0.43 0.00
C ILE A 104 12.05 1.80 -0.65
N ARG A 105 13.27 2.34 -0.53
CA ARG A 105 13.64 3.60 -1.18
C ARG A 105 13.55 3.49 -2.69
N ASN A 106 14.15 2.45 -3.27
CA ASN A 106 14.18 2.28 -4.73
C ASN A 106 12.78 2.08 -5.30
N SER A 107 11.92 1.31 -4.64
CA SER A 107 10.51 1.17 -5.06
C SER A 107 9.78 2.50 -5.02
N ALA A 108 9.96 3.29 -3.95
CA ALA A 108 9.33 4.60 -3.82
C ALA A 108 9.77 5.56 -4.92
N LEU A 109 11.08 5.62 -5.23
CA LEU A 109 11.62 6.47 -6.29
C LEU A 109 11.13 6.02 -7.67
N ILE A 110 11.15 4.72 -7.97
CA ILE A 110 10.67 4.21 -9.26
C ILE A 110 9.18 4.48 -9.42
N GLY A 111 8.37 4.23 -8.38
CA GLY A 111 6.96 4.57 -8.40
C GLY A 111 6.71 6.06 -8.57
N LEU A 112 7.54 6.92 -7.95
CA LEU A 112 7.41 8.37 -8.09
C LEU A 112 7.72 8.83 -9.52
N PHE A 113 8.88 8.46 -10.06
CA PHE A 113 9.34 8.93 -11.38
C PHE A 113 8.61 8.30 -12.55
N PHE A 114 8.26 7.01 -12.46
CA PHE A 114 7.61 6.28 -13.56
C PHE A 114 6.10 6.11 -13.38
N GLY A 115 5.57 6.33 -12.18
CA GLY A 115 4.15 6.16 -11.87
C GLY A 115 3.43 7.46 -11.52
N PHE A 116 3.90 8.22 -10.53
CA PHE A 116 3.20 9.41 -10.08
C PHE A 116 3.41 10.61 -11.01
N ILE A 117 4.67 11.03 -11.22
CA ILE A 117 5.02 12.26 -11.94
C ILE A 117 4.41 12.36 -13.35
N PRO A 118 4.55 11.36 -14.24
CA PRO A 118 4.02 11.51 -15.60
C PRO A 118 2.49 11.62 -15.62
N PHE A 119 1.80 10.89 -14.75
CA PHE A 119 0.34 10.90 -14.68
C PHE A 119 -0.20 12.11 -13.92
N SER A 120 0.53 12.66 -12.94
CA SER A 120 0.13 13.87 -12.24
C SER A 120 0.30 15.12 -13.11
N ILE A 121 1.33 15.16 -13.96
CA ILE A 121 1.47 16.20 -15.00
C ILE A 121 0.32 16.10 -16.00
N LEU A 122 -0.05 14.88 -16.43
CA LEU A 122 -1.18 14.66 -17.31
C LEU A 122 -2.50 15.11 -16.66
N ALA A 123 -2.71 14.77 -15.39
CA ALA A 123 -3.88 15.20 -14.62
C ALA A 123 -3.97 16.73 -14.53
N TRP A 124 -2.84 17.39 -14.30
CA TRP A 124 -2.78 18.85 -14.29
C TRP A 124 -3.13 19.46 -15.66
N PHE A 125 -2.63 18.88 -16.75
CA PHE A 125 -2.93 19.38 -18.09
C PHE A 125 -4.41 19.26 -18.45
N HIS A 126 -5.04 18.13 -18.10
CA HIS A 126 -6.46 17.88 -18.38
C HIS A 126 -7.42 18.41 -17.31
N GLN A 127 -6.90 18.91 -16.18
CA GLN A 127 -7.68 19.33 -15.01
C GLN A 127 -8.64 18.21 -14.54
N ASP A 128 -8.19 16.96 -14.59
CA ASP A 128 -9.01 15.78 -14.32
C ASP A 128 -8.55 15.04 -13.04
N ASN A 129 -9.44 15.04 -12.04
CA ASN A 129 -9.22 14.38 -10.77
C ASN A 129 -9.16 12.84 -10.88
N HIS A 130 -9.81 12.22 -11.86
CA HIS A 130 -9.69 10.77 -12.07
C HIS A 130 -8.25 10.40 -12.47
N ILE A 131 -7.61 11.19 -13.32
CA ILE A 131 -6.21 10.98 -13.70
C ILE A 131 -5.29 11.21 -12.49
N LEU A 132 -5.64 12.16 -11.62
CA LEU A 132 -4.90 12.40 -10.38
C LEU A 132 -4.97 11.19 -9.44
N TRP A 133 -6.17 10.66 -9.18
CA TRP A 133 -6.33 9.43 -8.39
C TRP A 133 -5.61 8.25 -9.02
N LEU A 134 -5.70 8.11 -10.35
CA LEU A 134 -4.97 7.09 -11.10
C LEU A 134 -3.45 7.22 -10.88
N SER A 135 -2.89 8.42 -10.87
CA SER A 135 -1.45 8.63 -10.67
C SER A 135 -0.96 8.08 -9.31
N VAL A 136 -1.76 8.26 -8.26
CA VAL A 136 -1.46 7.73 -6.91
C VAL A 136 -1.62 6.22 -6.88
N VAL A 137 -2.62 5.67 -7.55
CA VAL A 137 -2.80 4.21 -7.67
C VAL A 137 -1.64 3.57 -8.44
N ILE A 138 -1.22 4.15 -9.58
CA ILE A 138 -0.09 3.66 -10.36
C ILE A 138 1.19 3.72 -9.55
N LEU A 139 1.43 4.80 -8.79
CA LEU A 139 2.53 4.89 -7.84
C LEU A 139 2.57 3.67 -6.91
N MET A 140 1.44 3.31 -6.30
CA MET A 140 1.36 2.16 -5.41
C MET A 140 1.54 0.83 -6.14
N ILE A 141 0.93 0.67 -7.32
CA ILE A 141 1.10 -0.54 -8.16
C ILE A 141 2.56 -0.76 -8.52
N VAL A 142 3.25 0.27 -9.03
CA VAL A 142 4.66 0.19 -9.42
C VAL A 142 5.53 -0.16 -8.23
N ARG A 143 5.28 0.45 -7.07
CA ARG A 143 5.96 0.11 -5.81
C ARG A 143 5.77 -1.36 -5.46
N THR A 144 4.52 -1.83 -5.42
CA THR A 144 4.18 -3.21 -5.08
C THR A 144 4.84 -4.20 -6.04
N ILE A 145 4.79 -3.94 -7.35
CA ILE A 145 5.41 -4.81 -8.37
C ILE A 145 6.93 -4.88 -8.17
N TYR A 146 7.59 -3.74 -8.02
CA TYR A 146 9.04 -3.69 -7.83
C TYR A 146 9.48 -4.50 -6.60
N ILE A 147 8.83 -4.25 -5.46
CA ILE A 147 9.10 -4.94 -4.21
C ILE A 147 8.88 -6.45 -4.35
N ASN A 148 7.77 -6.86 -4.96
CA ASN A 148 7.43 -8.27 -5.15
C ASN A 148 8.45 -9.00 -6.04
N ILE A 149 8.94 -8.34 -7.11
CA ILE A 149 10.01 -8.89 -7.96
C ILE A 149 11.28 -9.14 -7.14
N ILE A 150 11.69 -8.18 -6.30
CA ILE A 150 12.88 -8.32 -5.45
C ILE A 150 12.66 -9.43 -4.41
N PHE A 151 11.48 -9.51 -3.82
CA PHE A 151 11.11 -10.58 -2.90
C PHE A 151 11.22 -11.96 -3.53
N LEU A 152 10.64 -12.17 -4.72
CA LEU A 152 10.71 -13.44 -5.45
C LEU A 152 12.14 -13.83 -5.81
N LYS A 153 12.96 -12.87 -6.27
CA LYS A 153 14.39 -13.11 -6.52
C LYS A 153 15.12 -13.56 -5.27
N LYS A 154 14.83 -12.93 -4.12
CA LYS A 154 15.44 -13.29 -2.84
C LYS A 154 14.99 -14.67 -2.35
N MET A 155 13.74 -15.04 -2.56
CA MET A 155 13.23 -16.38 -2.24
C MET A 155 13.91 -17.48 -3.07
N LEU A 156 14.13 -17.24 -4.37
CA LEU A 156 14.79 -18.20 -5.26
C LEU A 156 16.27 -18.45 -4.89
N GLN A 157 16.94 -17.47 -4.29
CA GLN A 157 18.32 -17.60 -3.80
C GLN A 157 18.44 -18.31 -2.43
N ILE A 158 17.32 -18.52 -1.72
CA ILE A 158 17.31 -19.20 -0.41
C ILE A 158 17.13 -20.72 -0.57
N ARG A 159 16.71 -21.20 -1.75
CA ARG A 159 16.70 -22.63 -2.11
C ARG A 159 18.03 -23.06 -2.68
#